data_AF-B1G3S7-F1
#
_entry.id   AF-B1G3S7-F1
#
_cell.length_a   1.000
_cell.length_b   1.000
_cell.length_c   1.000
_cell.angle_alpha   90.00
_cell.angle_beta   90.00
_cell.angle_gamma   90.00
#
_symmetry.space_group_name_H-M   'P 1'
#
loop_
_entity.id
_entity.type
_entity.pdbx_description
1 polymer ?
#
loop_
_entity_poly.entity_id
_entity_poly.type
_entity_poly.pdbx_seq_one_letter_code
_entity_poly.pdbx_strand_id
1 'polypeptide(L)' 'MIAEGAVVTIAEAANYLFVSRPHVRKLFAAGKHTEVLPRDPTGRINIDVFSVESYRTARDAAMRAYVDSQTEDSDPLGL' A
#
# COMPACT_ATOMS: atom_id res chain seq x y z
N MET A 1 14.83 9.15 -12.82
CA MET A 1 15.71 7.96 -12.92
C MET A 1 15.64 7.29 -11.56
N ILE A 2 14.77 6.28 -11.40
CA ILE A 2 14.68 5.51 -10.15
C ILE A 2 15.60 4.32 -10.36
N ALA A 3 16.64 4.21 -9.53
CA ALA A 3 17.64 3.15 -9.63
C ALA A 3 16.98 1.78 -9.46
N GLU A 4 17.42 0.78 -10.23
CA GLU A 4 17.06 -0.61 -10.01
C GLU A 4 17.32 -1.00 -8.55
N GLY A 5 16.34 -1.63 -7.88
CA GLY A 5 16.49 -2.14 -6.52
C GLY A 5 16.20 -1.16 -5.38
N ALA A 6 15.36 -0.13 -5.58
CA ALA A 6 14.92 0.71 -4.47
C ALA A 6 14.11 -0.11 -3.45
N VAL A 7 14.67 -0.31 -2.26
CA VAL A 7 14.01 -0.95 -1.12
C VAL A 7 13.61 0.08 -0.07
N VAL A 8 12.53 -0.21 0.65
CA VAL A 8 12.08 0.59 1.80
C VAL A 8 11.88 -0.30 3.02
N THR A 9 12.11 0.27 4.18
CA THR A 9 11.79 -0.35 5.47
C THR A 9 10.28 -0.26 5.75
N ILE A 10 9.82 -1.07 6.72
CA ILE A 10 8.46 -0.96 7.29
C ILE A 10 8.14 0.48 7.74
N ALA A 11 9.12 1.22 8.26
CA ALA A 11 8.91 2.58 8.74
C ALA A 11 8.71 3.56 7.59
N GLU A 12 9.51 3.46 6.53
CA GLU A 12 9.38 4.29 5.33
C GLU A 12 8.09 3.99 4.58
N ALA A 13 7.74 2.71 4.41
CA ALA A 13 6.47 2.31 3.82
C ALA A 13 5.27 2.84 4.64
N ALA A 14 5.35 2.80 5.97
CA ALA A 14 4.30 3.33 6.84
C ALA A 14 4.11 4.84 6.66
N ASN A 15 5.21 5.58 6.61
CA ASN A 15 5.19 7.02 6.36
C ASN A 15 4.61 7.34 4.98
N TYR A 16 5.06 6.62 3.94
CA TYR A 16 4.61 6.83 2.57
C TYR A 16 3.12 6.53 2.36
N LEU A 17 2.61 5.48 2.99
CA LEU A 17 1.20 5.08 2.91
C LEU A 17 0.29 5.85 3.87
N PHE A 18 0.85 6.68 4.74
CA PHE A 18 0.16 7.36 5.85
C PHE A 18 -0.60 6.37 6.75
N VAL A 19 0.06 5.29 7.15
CA VAL A 19 -0.48 4.24 8.03
C VAL A 19 0.49 3.91 9.17
N SER A 20 0.07 3.08 10.12
CA SER A 20 0.93 2.64 11.21
C SER A 20 1.89 1.51 10.79
N ARG A 21 3.06 1.42 11.45
CA ARG A 21 4.01 0.30 11.21
C ARG A 21 3.37 -1.09 11.41
N PRO A 22 2.52 -1.33 12.43
CA PRO A 22 1.78 -2.59 12.54
C PRO A 22 0.86 -2.87 11.36
N HIS A 23 0.28 -1.84 10.75
CA HIS A 23 -0.54 -2.00 9.55
C HIS A 23 0.29 -2.53 8.38
N VAL A 24 1.47 -1.93 8.13
CA VAL A 24 2.38 -2.40 7.06
C VAL A 24 2.83 -3.84 7.32
N ARG A 25 3.11 -4.22 8.58
CA ARG A 25 3.43 -5.62 8.91
C ARG A 25 2.29 -6.58 8.58
N LYS A 26 1.04 -6.18 8.81
CA LYS A 26 -0.14 -6.97 8.41
C LYS A 26 -0.26 -7.09 6.89
N LEU A 27 -0.03 -5.99 6.16
CA LEU A 27 -0.02 -6.00 4.69
C LEU A 27 1.06 -6.94 4.14
N PHE A 28 2.26 -6.88 4.71
CA PHE A 28 3.35 -7.77 4.36
C PHE A 28 3.00 -9.25 4.66
N ALA A 29 2.50 -9.56 5.86
CA ALA A 29 2.07 -10.91 6.21
C ALA A 29 0.91 -11.42 5.33
N ALA A 30 0.09 -10.52 4.79
CA ALA A 30 -0.97 -10.82 3.83
C ALA A 30 -0.50 -10.89 2.37
N GLY A 31 0.82 -10.82 2.12
CA GLY A 31 1.39 -10.90 0.77
C GLY A 31 1.11 -9.69 -0.12
N LYS A 32 0.75 -8.55 0.47
CA LYS A 32 0.48 -7.29 -0.28
C LYS A 32 1.75 -6.50 -0.61
N HIS A 33 2.86 -6.85 0.00
CA HIS A 33 4.17 -6.25 -0.23
C HIS A 33 5.20 -7.35 -0.45
N THR A 34 6.14 -7.09 -1.35
CA THR A 34 7.18 -8.07 -1.74
C THR A 34 8.42 -7.85 -0.89
N GLU A 35 8.93 -8.93 -0.28
CA GLU A 35 10.24 -8.90 0.38
C GLU A 35 11.35 -8.90 -0.66
N VAL A 36 12.35 -8.04 -0.46
CA VAL A 36 13.60 -8.06 -1.24
C VAL A 36 14.68 -8.71 -0.41
N LEU A 37 15.30 -9.75 -0.96
CA LEU A 37 16.45 -10.42 -0.36
C LEU A 37 17.76 -9.98 -1.03
N PRO A 38 18.89 -9.97 -0.30
CA PRO A 38 19.01 -10.29 1.12
C PRO A 38 18.42 -9.19 2.03
N ARG A 39 18.05 -9.58 3.25
CA ARG A 39 17.72 -8.62 4.31
C ARG A 39 18.91 -7.73 4.61
N ASP A 40 18.66 -6.58 5.22
CA ASP A 40 19.75 -5.76 5.73
C ASP A 40 20.57 -6.53 6.80
N PRO A 41 21.82 -6.12 7.09
CA PRO A 41 22.68 -6.80 8.06
C PRO A 41 22.12 -6.83 9.49
N THR A 42 21.11 -5.99 9.79
CA THR A 42 20.41 -5.96 11.08
C THR A 42 19.21 -6.89 11.13
N GLY A 43 18.92 -7.60 10.03
CA GLY A 43 17.81 -8.52 9.88
C GLY A 43 16.45 -7.83 9.65
N ARG A 44 16.41 -6.53 9.35
CA ARG A 44 15.12 -5.88 9.05
C ARG A 44 14.64 -6.27 7.66
N ILE A 45 13.32 -6.22 7.53
CA ILE A 45 12.61 -6.51 6.28
C ILE A 45 12.87 -5.36 5.30
N ASN A 46 13.40 -5.70 4.14
CA ASN A 46 13.47 -4.83 2.97
C ASN A 46 12.24 -5.09 2.11
N ILE A 47 11.48 -4.05 1.81
CA ILE A 47 10.28 -4.13 0.98
C ILE A 47 10.57 -3.49 -0.37
N ASP A 48 10.16 -4.15 -1.44
CA ASP A 48 10.22 -3.60 -2.79
C ASP A 48 9.36 -2.34 -2.91
N VAL A 49 9.95 -1.22 -3.32
CA VAL A 49 9.25 0.07 -3.47
C VAL A 49 8.09 -0.04 -4.45
N PHE A 50 8.25 -0.77 -5.57
CA PHE A 50 7.19 -0.90 -6.57
C PHE A 50 5.97 -1.62 -6.02
N SER A 51 6.16 -2.61 -5.14
CA SER A 51 5.04 -3.27 -4.45
C SER A 51 4.27 -2.32 -3.52
N VAL A 52 4.95 -1.35 -2.89
CA VAL A 52 4.32 -0.32 -2.05
C VAL A 52 3.56 0.70 -2.91
N GLU A 53 4.15 1.14 -4.02
CA GLU A 53 3.51 2.07 -4.97
C GLU A 53 2.28 1.44 -5.65
N SER A 54 2.38 0.17 -6.04
CA SER A 54 1.28 -0.59 -6.62
C SER A 54 0.13 -0.71 -5.64
N TYR A 55 0.43 -1.01 -4.36
CA TYR A 55 -0.58 -1.06 -3.31
C TYR A 55 -1.29 0.30 -3.12
N ARG A 56 -0.54 1.40 -3.09
CA ARG A 56 -1.10 2.74 -2.97
C ARG A 56 -2.02 3.07 -4.14
N THR A 57 -1.55 2.83 -5.37
CA THR A 57 -2.31 3.08 -6.60
C THR A 57 -3.63 2.30 -6.60
N ALA A 58 -3.58 1.02 -6.22
CA ALA A 58 -4.79 0.19 -6.11
C ALA A 58 -5.76 0.70 -5.04
N ARG A 59 -5.23 1.14 -3.88
CA ARG A 59 -6.05 1.72 -2.80
C ARG A 59 -6.75 3.01 -3.25
N ASP A 60 -6.02 3.90 -3.92
CA ASP A 60 -6.54 5.18 -4.39
C ASP A 60 -7.59 4.97 -5.50
N ALA A 61 -7.36 4.00 -6.40
CA ALA A 61 -8.35 3.60 -7.41
C ALA A 61 -9.62 3.03 -6.78
N ALA A 62 -9.49 2.16 -5.77
CA ALA A 62 -10.65 1.61 -5.05
C ALA A 62 -11.43 2.70 -4.30
N MET A 63 -10.74 3.66 -3.69
CA MET A 63 -11.38 4.81 -3.03
C MET A 63 -12.15 5.65 -4.04
N ARG A 64 -11.55 5.93 -5.20
CA ARG A 64 -12.20 6.69 -6.26
C ARG A 64 -13.43 5.97 -6.82
N ALA A 65 -13.30 4.68 -7.11
CA ALA A 65 -14.43 3.86 -7.55
C ALA A 65 -15.56 3.81 -6.52
N TYR A 66 -15.24 3.76 -5.23
CA TYR A 66 -16.25 3.83 -4.17
C TYR A 66 -16.96 5.20 -4.16
N VAL A 67 -16.22 6.31 -4.21
CA VAL A 67 -16.81 7.65 -4.25
C VAL A 67 -17.67 7.84 -5.51
N ASP A 68 -17.18 7.40 -6.67
CA ASP A 68 -17.91 7.47 -7.94
C ASP A 68 -19.19 6.60 -7.91
N SER A 69 -19.24 5.56 -7.08
CA SER A 69 -20.43 4.72 -6.90
C SER A 69 -21.47 5.32 -5.93
N GLN A 70 -21.18 6.43 -5.26
CA GLN A 70 -22.09 7.12 -4.34
C GLN A 70 -22.87 8.26 -5.03
N THR A 71 -23.12 8.18 -6.34
CA THR A 71 -23.96 9.17 -7.04
C THR A 71 -25.42 9.13 -6.54
N GLU A 72 -26.07 10.31 -6.49
CA GLU A 72 -27.46 10.52 -6.02
C GLU A 72 -28.52 9.63 -6.72
N ASP A 73 -28.18 9.00 -7.85
CA ASP A 73 -29.06 8.03 -8.54
C ASP A 73 -29.18 6.68 -7.79
N SER A 74 -28.41 6.50 -6.73
CA SER A 74 -28.47 5.34 -5.82
C SER A 74 -29.41 5.55 -4.64
N ASP A 75 -30.03 6.72 -4.51
CA ASP A 75 -31.05 6.96 -3.50
C ASP A 75 -32.31 6.20 -3.96
N PRO A 76 -32.76 5.14 -3.24
CA PRO A 76 -34.03 4.53 -3.58
C PRO A 76 -35.07 5.63 -3.43
N LEU A 77 -35.74 5.98 -4.54
CA LEU A 77 -36.84 6.95 -4.61
C LEU A 77 -37.53 7.01 -3.26
N GLY A 78 -37.25 8.09 -2.51
CA GLY A 78 -37.89 8.32 -1.22
C GLY A 78 -39.39 8.13 -1.42
N LEU A 79 -39.98 7.23 -0.63
CA LEU A 79 -41.40 6.90 -0.62
C LEU A 79 -42.30 8.14 -0.79
#